data_AF-A0A1Q7ZE53-F1
#
_entry.id   AF-A0A1Q7ZE53-F1
#
_cell.length_a   1.000
_cell.length_b   1.000
_cell.length_c   1.000
_cell.angle_alpha   90.00
_cell.angle_beta   90.00
_cell.angle_gamma   90.00
#
_symmetry.space_group_name_H-M   'P 1'
#
loop_
_entity.id
_entity.type
_entity.pdbx_description
1 polymer ?
#
loop_
_entity_poly.entity_id
_entity_poly.type
_entity_poly.pdbx_seq_one_letter_code
_entity_poly.pdbx_strand_id
1 'polypeptide(L)'
;CTNETFYHRRDEFQRSKRPFIYTPGDNEWTDCHAVKHQSNDPLERLARVREIFFQGDQTLGQRTLTLIRQSDDPKYGKFRENVRWIHGDVLFVTLHMVGSNNNFGRTREMDAEYNERNGANLAWMKQAFELAKRNGNKAITILAQANPGFQNSWSESRFRRYFLNSPITRPEKRPKTGYDDFLSALEAETLAFNGPVVMVHGDSHIFRIDQPLVNSTTGRVIENFTRLETFGTPDVHWVRVIVDLNDPNVFTFKPEIVKKNLVDHSIK
;
A
#
# COMPACT_ATOMS: atom_id res chain seq x y z
N CYS A 1 13.57 9.14 -11.88
CA CYS A 1 12.38 10.00 -12.00
C CYS A 1 12.28 10.72 -13.35
N THR A 2 12.64 10.07 -14.45
CA THR A 2 12.58 10.69 -15.78
C THR A 2 11.34 10.22 -16.54
N ASN A 3 10.93 10.99 -17.55
CA ASN A 3 9.82 10.60 -18.41
C ASN A 3 10.12 9.29 -19.15
N GLU A 4 11.37 9.10 -19.59
CA GLU A 4 11.83 7.92 -20.29
C GLU A 4 11.69 6.68 -19.40
N THR A 5 12.04 6.80 -18.11
CA THR A 5 11.85 5.70 -17.16
C THR A 5 10.37 5.39 -16.97
N PHE A 6 9.51 6.39 -16.82
CA PHE A 6 8.07 6.18 -16.65
C PHE A 6 7.45 5.48 -17.87
N TYR A 7 7.75 5.94 -19.09
CA TYR A 7 7.27 5.29 -20.29
C TYR A 7 7.79 3.85 -20.43
N HIS A 8 9.08 3.63 -20.16
CA HIS A 8 9.66 2.29 -20.20
C HIS A 8 8.99 1.33 -19.22
N ARG A 9 8.75 1.76 -17.96
CA ARG A 9 8.04 0.96 -16.95
C ARG A 9 6.59 0.70 -17.34
N ARG A 10 5.87 1.71 -17.84
CA ARG A 10 4.50 1.55 -18.37
C ARG A 10 4.46 0.51 -19.49
N ASP A 11 5.39 0.57 -20.43
CA ASP A 11 5.46 -0.35 -21.56
C ASP A 11 5.82 -1.77 -21.14
N GLU A 12 6.56 -1.96 -20.05
CA GLU A 12 6.75 -3.27 -19.42
C GLU A 12 5.46 -3.78 -18.77
N PHE A 13 4.74 -2.95 -18.01
CA PHE A 13 3.46 -3.32 -17.39
C PHE A 13 2.43 -3.73 -18.44
N GLN A 14 2.40 -3.04 -19.59
CA GLN A 14 1.52 -3.36 -20.71
C GLN A 14 1.82 -4.73 -21.36
N ARG A 15 3.03 -5.29 -21.18
CA ARG A 15 3.37 -6.64 -21.66
C ARG A 15 2.82 -7.76 -20.77
N SER A 16 2.27 -7.45 -19.61
CA SER A 16 1.63 -8.45 -18.75
C SER A 16 0.53 -9.19 -19.52
N LYS A 17 0.58 -10.53 -19.54
CA LYS A 17 -0.47 -11.38 -20.15
C LYS A 17 -1.77 -11.39 -19.33
N ARG A 18 -1.77 -10.81 -18.14
CA ARG A 18 -2.88 -10.72 -17.19
C ARG A 18 -3.20 -9.24 -16.91
N PRO A 19 -4.41 -8.91 -16.44
CA PRO A 19 -4.70 -7.59 -15.89
C PRO A 19 -3.63 -7.18 -14.88
N PHE A 20 -3.06 -6.00 -15.08
CA PHE A 20 -1.99 -5.44 -14.25
C PHE A 20 -2.48 -4.15 -13.61
N ILE A 21 -2.53 -4.13 -12.29
CA ILE A 21 -2.92 -2.98 -11.48
C ILE A 21 -1.66 -2.41 -10.85
N TYR A 22 -1.50 -1.10 -10.98
CA TYR A 22 -0.36 -0.34 -10.48
C TYR A 22 -0.86 0.67 -9.44
N THR A 23 -0.15 0.80 -8.32
CA THR A 23 -0.28 1.92 -7.40
C THR A 23 1.09 2.56 -7.24
N PRO A 24 1.22 3.90 -7.20
CA PRO A 24 2.52 4.55 -7.10
C PRO A 24 3.20 4.34 -5.75
N GLY A 25 4.53 4.38 -5.77
CA GLY A 25 5.43 4.48 -4.63
C GLY A 25 6.14 5.83 -4.56
N ASP A 26 6.96 5.97 -3.53
CA ASP A 26 7.75 7.17 -3.26
C ASP A 26 8.85 7.43 -4.29
N ASN A 27 9.51 6.38 -4.76
CA ASN A 27 10.58 6.47 -5.76
C ASN A 27 10.09 7.00 -7.12
N GLU A 28 8.78 7.00 -7.37
CA GLU A 28 8.21 7.60 -8.58
C GLU A 28 8.03 9.11 -8.48
N TRP A 29 7.93 9.70 -7.27
CA TRP A 29 7.71 11.15 -7.16
C TRP A 29 8.23 11.78 -5.87
N THR A 30 7.90 11.29 -4.67
CA THR A 30 8.31 11.94 -3.41
C THR A 30 9.80 11.89 -3.16
N ASP A 31 10.54 10.94 -3.70
CA ASP A 31 12.01 10.87 -3.56
C ASP A 31 12.76 11.57 -4.69
N CYS A 32 12.05 12.07 -5.70
CA CYS A 32 12.67 12.64 -6.89
C CYS A 32 13.48 13.91 -6.61
N HIS A 33 13.22 14.59 -5.50
CA HIS A 33 14.06 15.71 -5.05
C HIS A 33 15.46 15.24 -4.60
N ALA A 34 15.59 14.00 -4.13
CA ALA A 34 16.83 13.46 -3.56
C ALA A 34 17.74 12.76 -4.58
N VAL A 35 17.33 12.67 -5.86
CA VAL A 35 18.12 12.04 -6.92
C VAL A 35 19.33 12.93 -7.24
N LYS A 36 20.53 12.42 -6.94
CA LYS A 36 21.79 13.11 -7.26
C LYS A 36 21.89 13.38 -8.76
N HIS A 37 22.28 14.60 -9.14
CA HIS A 37 22.48 15.07 -10.51
C HIS A 37 21.22 15.15 -11.41
N GLN A 38 20.03 14.80 -10.89
CA GLN A 38 18.76 14.94 -11.63
C GLN A 38 17.58 15.11 -10.66
N SER A 39 17.69 16.10 -9.77
CA SER A 39 16.60 16.46 -8.86
C SER A 39 15.41 16.98 -9.66
N ASN A 40 14.23 16.42 -9.43
CA ASN A 40 12.98 16.86 -10.05
C ASN A 40 12.00 17.28 -8.95
N ASP A 41 11.12 18.24 -9.25
CA ASP A 41 10.03 18.65 -8.36
C ASP A 41 9.06 17.47 -8.17
N PRO A 42 8.88 16.96 -6.93
CA PRO A 42 7.95 15.87 -6.64
C PRO A 42 6.51 16.10 -7.10
N LEU A 43 6.00 17.33 -7.03
CA LEU A 43 4.60 17.61 -7.41
C LEU A 43 4.41 17.56 -8.93
N GLU A 44 5.41 18.05 -9.67
CA GLU A 44 5.42 17.89 -11.13
C GLU A 44 5.61 16.42 -11.53
N ARG A 45 6.47 15.66 -10.84
CA ARG A 45 6.61 14.21 -11.05
C ARG A 45 5.31 13.46 -10.76
N LEU A 46 4.58 13.81 -9.70
CA LEU A 46 3.28 13.25 -9.37
C LEU A 46 2.26 13.48 -10.50
N ALA A 47 2.18 14.71 -11.03
CA ALA A 47 1.32 15.02 -12.16
C ALA A 47 1.66 14.15 -13.37
N ARG A 48 2.96 13.95 -13.64
CA ARG A 48 3.44 13.14 -14.75
C ARG A 48 3.14 11.65 -14.59
N VAL A 49 3.29 11.10 -13.38
CA VAL A 49 2.88 9.72 -13.07
C VAL A 49 1.39 9.54 -13.34
N ARG A 50 0.55 10.49 -12.90
CA ARG A 50 -0.89 10.43 -13.15
C ARG A 50 -1.25 10.47 -14.61
N GLU A 51 -0.62 11.38 -15.36
CA GLU A 51 -0.81 11.50 -16.80
C GLU A 51 -0.46 10.20 -17.55
N ILE A 52 0.62 9.52 -17.17
CA ILE A 52 1.15 8.38 -17.94
C ILE A 52 0.43 7.06 -17.59
N PHE A 53 0.13 6.82 -16.31
CA PHE A 53 -0.28 5.50 -15.83
C PHE A 53 -1.78 5.32 -15.58
N PHE A 54 -2.55 6.40 -15.37
CA PHE A 54 -3.93 6.31 -14.88
C PHE A 54 -4.98 6.84 -15.87
N GLN A 55 -4.71 6.74 -17.17
CA GLN A 55 -5.65 7.09 -18.23
C GLN A 55 -6.70 5.98 -18.44
N GLY A 56 -7.92 6.38 -18.80
CA GLY A 56 -9.06 5.48 -19.03
C GLY A 56 -9.44 4.67 -17.78
N ASP A 57 -10.31 3.67 -17.93
CA ASP A 57 -10.89 2.92 -16.80
C ASP A 57 -10.57 1.42 -16.85
N GLN A 58 -9.60 1.05 -17.69
CA GLN A 58 -9.09 -0.31 -17.81
C GLN A 58 -7.77 -0.46 -17.03
N THR A 59 -7.48 -1.66 -16.55
CA THR A 59 -6.13 -2.01 -16.06
C THR A 59 -5.09 -1.96 -17.17
N LEU A 60 -3.81 -1.90 -16.81
CA LEU A 60 -2.71 -2.16 -17.74
C LEU A 60 -2.66 -3.66 -18.11
N GLY A 61 -1.88 -4.00 -19.14
CA GLY A 61 -1.65 -5.37 -19.59
C GLY A 61 -2.46 -5.73 -20.84
N GLN A 62 -2.10 -6.86 -21.45
CA GLN A 62 -2.71 -7.34 -22.71
C GLN A 62 -4.17 -7.79 -22.55
N ARG A 63 -4.54 -8.21 -21.34
CA ARG A 63 -5.93 -8.49 -20.94
C ARG A 63 -6.30 -7.51 -19.85
N THR A 64 -7.45 -6.87 -19.98
CA THR A 64 -7.86 -5.82 -19.06
C THR A 64 -9.10 -6.20 -18.26
N LEU A 65 -9.26 -5.53 -17.13
CA LEU A 65 -10.51 -5.49 -16.36
C LEU A 65 -10.94 -4.03 -16.22
N THR A 66 -12.24 -3.79 -16.13
CA THR A 66 -12.79 -2.46 -15.84
C THR A 66 -12.69 -2.16 -14.35
N LEU A 67 -12.08 -1.03 -14.01
CA LEU A 67 -11.92 -0.55 -12.64
C LEU A 67 -13.00 0.48 -12.31
N ILE A 68 -13.46 0.49 -11.06
CA ILE A 68 -14.22 1.61 -10.51
C ILE A 68 -13.20 2.58 -9.91
N ARG A 69 -13.26 3.85 -10.28
CA ARG A 69 -12.29 4.85 -9.81
C ARG A 69 -12.92 5.79 -8.79
N GLN A 70 -12.12 6.25 -7.84
CA GLN A 70 -12.58 7.31 -6.93
C GLN A 70 -12.92 8.59 -7.71
N SER A 71 -12.19 8.86 -8.79
CA SER A 71 -12.40 10.02 -9.67
C SER A 71 -13.74 10.04 -10.40
N ASP A 72 -14.54 8.97 -10.34
CA ASP A 72 -15.89 8.96 -10.89
C ASP A 72 -16.83 9.88 -10.07
N ASP A 73 -16.49 10.12 -8.80
CA ASP A 73 -17.03 11.23 -8.02
C ASP A 73 -16.23 12.51 -8.37
N PRO A 74 -16.88 13.56 -8.93
CA PRO A 74 -16.21 14.80 -9.30
C PRO A 74 -15.44 15.47 -8.16
N LYS A 75 -15.84 15.25 -6.90
CA LYS A 75 -15.13 15.74 -5.71
C LYS A 75 -13.70 15.20 -5.62
N TYR A 76 -13.47 14.00 -6.15
CA TYR A 76 -12.20 13.28 -6.08
C TYR A 76 -11.54 13.12 -7.46
N GLY A 77 -11.89 13.96 -8.44
CA GLY A 77 -11.44 13.84 -9.84
C GLY A 77 -9.92 13.75 -10.05
N LYS A 78 -9.11 14.26 -9.10
CA LYS A 78 -7.63 14.18 -9.14
C LYS A 78 -7.07 12.78 -8.84
N PHE A 79 -7.81 11.94 -8.12
CA PHE A 79 -7.30 10.70 -7.52
C PHE A 79 -7.64 9.47 -8.36
N ARG A 80 -7.19 9.47 -9.62
CA ARG A 80 -7.49 8.39 -10.57
C ARG A 80 -6.83 7.07 -10.19
N GLU A 81 -5.69 7.13 -9.51
CA GLU A 81 -4.95 5.97 -9.01
C GLU A 81 -5.66 5.20 -7.88
N ASN A 82 -6.64 5.82 -7.22
CA ASN A 82 -7.50 5.18 -6.24
C ASN A 82 -8.62 4.44 -6.98
N VAL A 83 -8.51 3.12 -7.01
CA VAL A 83 -9.43 2.24 -7.73
C VAL A 83 -9.91 1.11 -6.83
N ARG A 84 -11.00 0.49 -7.23
CA ARG A 84 -11.51 -0.74 -6.61
C ARG A 84 -12.12 -1.66 -7.65
N TRP A 85 -12.13 -2.94 -7.34
CA TRP A 85 -12.80 -3.97 -8.11
C TRP A 85 -13.19 -5.12 -7.19
N ILE A 86 -14.09 -5.97 -7.66
CA ILE A 86 -14.52 -7.17 -6.95
C ILE A 86 -14.10 -8.38 -7.79
N HIS A 87 -13.54 -9.39 -7.14
CA HIS A 87 -13.22 -10.67 -7.76
C HIS A 87 -13.70 -11.80 -6.84
N GLY A 88 -14.69 -12.56 -7.30
CA GLY A 88 -15.47 -13.43 -6.40
C GLY A 88 -16.15 -12.59 -5.31
N ASP A 89 -16.07 -13.05 -4.06
CA ASP A 89 -16.60 -12.30 -2.90
C ASP A 89 -15.55 -11.42 -2.21
N VAL A 90 -14.42 -11.12 -2.86
CA VAL A 90 -13.36 -10.28 -2.29
C VAL A 90 -13.37 -8.89 -2.95
N LEU A 91 -13.40 -7.85 -2.13
CA LEU A 91 -13.22 -6.47 -2.58
C LEU A 91 -11.74 -6.08 -2.50
N PHE A 92 -11.21 -5.56 -3.59
CA PHE A 92 -9.85 -5.03 -3.66
C PHE A 92 -9.91 -3.52 -3.83
N VAL A 93 -9.01 -2.81 -3.14
CA VAL A 93 -8.93 -1.35 -3.18
C VAL A 93 -7.48 -0.88 -3.15
N THR A 94 -7.12 0.06 -4.03
CA THR A 94 -5.84 0.77 -3.95
C THR A 94 -6.00 2.05 -3.14
N LEU A 95 -4.98 2.38 -2.36
CA LEU A 95 -4.82 3.69 -1.73
C LEU A 95 -3.48 4.24 -2.17
N HIS A 96 -3.48 5.46 -2.71
CA HIS A 96 -2.24 6.16 -3.01
C HIS A 96 -1.59 6.67 -1.72
N MET A 97 -0.98 5.77 -0.98
CA MET A 97 -0.23 6.04 0.24
C MET A 97 1.21 5.55 0.01
N VAL A 98 2.15 6.49 0.07
CA VAL A 98 3.56 6.28 -0.30
C VAL A 98 4.48 6.50 0.89
N GLY A 99 5.70 5.99 0.76
CA GLY A 99 6.83 6.21 1.66
C GLY A 99 7.21 7.68 1.77
N SER A 100 8.41 7.95 2.29
CA SER A 100 8.88 9.33 2.53
C SER A 100 7.92 10.14 3.42
N ASN A 101 7.35 9.49 4.45
CA ASN A 101 6.33 10.03 5.37
C ASN A 101 5.06 10.51 4.66
N ASN A 102 4.63 9.82 3.60
CA ASN A 102 3.45 10.16 2.83
C ASN A 102 3.48 11.58 2.23
N ASN A 103 4.68 12.14 2.00
CA ASN A 103 4.93 13.54 1.63
C ASN A 103 4.64 14.58 2.72
N PHE A 104 4.44 14.18 3.98
CA PHE A 104 4.15 15.06 5.11
C PHE A 104 5.41 15.59 5.81
N GLY A 105 5.38 16.86 6.22
CA GLY A 105 6.35 17.51 7.10
C GLY A 105 7.58 18.09 6.40
N ARG A 106 7.50 18.37 5.08
CA ARG A 106 8.65 18.87 4.27
C ARG A 106 8.52 20.35 3.90
N THR A 107 7.46 20.70 3.17
CA THR A 107 7.14 22.08 2.77
C THR A 107 5.63 22.29 2.87
N ARG A 108 5.19 23.56 2.85
CA ARG A 108 3.76 23.89 2.91
C ARG A 108 2.99 23.30 1.73
N GLU A 109 3.59 23.30 0.55
CA GLU A 109 3.00 22.79 -0.69
C GLU A 109 2.86 21.26 -0.63
N MET A 110 3.88 20.56 -0.11
CA MET A 110 3.84 19.12 0.09
C MET A 110 2.82 18.73 1.17
N ASP A 111 2.72 19.50 2.26
CA ASP A 111 1.70 19.29 3.28
C ASP A 111 0.28 19.51 2.74
N ALA A 112 0.09 20.50 1.87
CA ALA A 112 -1.19 20.73 1.21
C ALA A 112 -1.58 19.54 0.30
N GLU A 113 -0.63 19.04 -0.49
CA GLU A 113 -0.83 17.82 -1.31
C GLU A 113 -1.17 16.61 -0.44
N TYR A 114 -0.38 16.35 0.61
CA TYR A 114 -0.61 15.27 1.56
C TYR A 114 -2.01 15.35 2.17
N ASN A 115 -2.41 16.52 2.69
CA ASN A 115 -3.70 16.69 3.35
C ASN A 115 -4.86 16.40 2.39
N GLU A 116 -4.78 16.87 1.14
CA GLU A 116 -5.80 16.62 0.12
C GLU A 116 -5.86 15.12 -0.23
N ARG A 117 -4.72 14.50 -0.55
CA ARG A 117 -4.64 13.08 -0.94
C ARG A 117 -4.99 12.14 0.21
N ASN A 118 -4.53 12.40 1.42
CA ASN A 118 -4.85 11.60 2.59
C ASN A 118 -6.36 11.66 2.89
N GLY A 119 -6.98 12.84 2.82
CA GLY A 119 -8.43 12.99 2.95
C GLY A 119 -9.20 12.16 1.92
N ALA A 120 -8.74 12.13 0.66
CA ALA A 120 -9.31 11.29 -0.38
C ALA A 120 -9.13 9.80 -0.11
N ASN A 121 -7.93 9.35 0.28
CA ASN A 121 -7.66 7.95 0.62
C ASN A 121 -8.53 7.46 1.79
N LEU A 122 -8.67 8.25 2.85
CA LEU A 122 -9.50 7.89 4.00
C LEU A 122 -10.97 7.74 3.61
N ALA A 123 -11.49 8.66 2.79
CA ALA A 123 -12.85 8.55 2.28
C ALA A 123 -13.03 7.30 1.41
N TRP A 124 -12.07 7.03 0.52
CA TRP A 124 -12.11 5.86 -0.37
C TRP A 124 -12.08 4.54 0.38
N MET A 125 -11.19 4.42 1.39
CA MET A 125 -11.09 3.25 2.25
C MET A 125 -12.41 3.00 2.98
N LYS A 126 -12.98 4.01 3.64
CA LYS A 126 -14.26 3.89 4.35
C LYS A 126 -15.39 3.44 3.40
N GLN A 127 -15.49 4.07 2.23
CA GLN A 127 -16.46 3.68 1.21
C GLN A 127 -16.27 2.23 0.72
N ALA A 128 -15.04 1.74 0.64
CA ALA A 128 -14.72 0.36 0.28
C ALA A 128 -15.18 -0.62 1.36
N PHE A 129 -14.91 -0.35 2.64
CA PHE A 129 -15.41 -1.16 3.75
C PHE A 129 -16.94 -1.15 3.84
N GLU A 130 -17.57 0.01 3.69
CA GLU A 130 -19.03 0.10 3.64
C GLU A 130 -19.61 -0.69 2.47
N LEU A 131 -19.01 -0.62 1.28
CA LEU A 131 -19.44 -1.40 0.13
C LEU A 131 -19.28 -2.91 0.40
N ALA A 132 -18.16 -3.32 0.97
CA ALA A 132 -17.91 -4.72 1.35
C ALA A 132 -18.98 -5.22 2.33
N LYS A 133 -19.32 -4.43 3.36
CA LYS A 133 -20.38 -4.73 4.32
C LYS A 133 -21.75 -4.84 3.63
N ARG A 134 -22.12 -3.86 2.80
CA ARG A 134 -23.41 -3.85 2.09
C ARG A 134 -23.57 -5.03 1.13
N ASN A 135 -22.50 -5.43 0.45
CA ASN A 135 -22.53 -6.52 -0.52
C ASN A 135 -22.34 -7.90 0.12
N GLY A 136 -22.01 -7.98 1.41
CA GLY A 136 -21.66 -9.24 2.06
C GLY A 136 -20.35 -9.85 1.53
N ASN A 137 -19.40 -9.02 1.08
CA ASN A 137 -18.09 -9.50 0.65
C ASN A 137 -17.40 -10.24 1.80
N LYS A 138 -16.79 -11.40 1.50
CA LYS A 138 -16.12 -12.25 2.49
C LYS A 138 -14.82 -11.67 3.00
N ALA A 139 -14.15 -10.83 2.21
CA ALA A 139 -12.89 -10.21 2.59
C ALA A 139 -12.65 -8.89 1.87
N ILE A 140 -11.70 -8.11 2.38
CA ILE A 140 -11.18 -6.89 1.75
C ILE A 140 -9.65 -6.95 1.65
N THR A 141 -9.11 -6.47 0.53
CA THR A 141 -7.66 -6.30 0.32
C THR A 141 -7.35 -4.85 -0.02
N ILE A 142 -6.50 -4.23 0.78
CA ILE A 142 -5.99 -2.87 0.61
C ILE A 142 -4.59 -2.98 0.01
N LEU A 143 -4.32 -2.25 -1.08
CA LEU A 143 -3.01 -2.18 -1.71
C LEU A 143 -2.48 -0.74 -1.65
N ALA A 144 -1.30 -0.56 -1.07
CA ALA A 144 -0.61 0.72 -0.99
C ALA A 144 0.91 0.48 -1.00
N GLN A 145 1.74 1.47 -1.28
CA GLN A 145 3.20 1.24 -1.25
C GLN A 145 3.76 1.33 0.17
N ALA A 146 3.36 2.33 0.96
CA ALA A 146 4.03 2.70 2.20
C ALA A 146 4.01 1.59 3.28
N ASN A 147 5.06 1.54 4.09
CA ASN A 147 4.98 0.94 5.42
C ASN A 147 4.48 2.01 6.42
N PRO A 148 3.26 1.88 6.98
CA PRO A 148 2.70 2.91 7.87
C PRO A 148 3.30 2.86 9.29
N GLY A 149 4.19 1.90 9.57
CA GLY A 149 4.84 1.77 10.87
C GLY A 149 3.89 1.35 11.97
N PHE A 150 3.17 0.22 11.81
CA PHE A 150 2.25 -0.32 12.82
C PHE A 150 2.82 -0.40 14.25
N GLN A 151 4.14 -0.60 14.36
CA GLN A 151 4.88 -0.68 15.63
C GLN A 151 4.76 0.60 16.47
N ASN A 152 4.44 1.71 15.82
CA ASN A 152 4.30 3.03 16.43
C ASN A 152 3.10 3.12 17.40
N SER A 153 2.05 2.31 17.20
CA SER A 153 0.87 2.26 18.06
C SER A 153 0.97 1.21 19.17
N TRP A 154 2.05 0.43 19.22
CA TRP A 154 2.20 -0.64 20.19
C TRP A 154 2.47 -0.12 21.61
N SER A 155 2.06 -0.90 22.60
CA SER A 155 2.44 -0.67 23.99
C SER A 155 3.95 -0.84 24.18
N GLU A 156 4.49 -0.19 25.21
CA GLU A 156 5.93 -0.28 25.54
C GLU A 156 6.39 -1.73 25.71
N SER A 157 5.60 -2.55 26.39
CA SER A 157 5.91 -3.96 26.61
C SER A 157 6.01 -4.74 25.29
N ARG A 158 5.08 -4.52 24.36
CA ARG A 158 5.09 -5.18 23.04
C ARG A 158 6.27 -4.69 22.20
N PHE A 159 6.51 -3.38 22.18
CA PHE A 159 7.62 -2.77 21.45
C PHE A 159 8.97 -3.35 21.93
N ARG A 160 9.22 -3.34 23.25
CA ARG A 160 10.45 -3.91 23.84
C ARG A 160 10.62 -5.40 23.57
N ARG A 161 9.53 -6.17 23.50
CA ARG A 161 9.58 -7.60 23.15
C ARG A 161 9.96 -7.80 21.68
N TYR A 162 9.42 -6.98 20.78
CA TYR A 162 9.70 -7.08 19.35
C TYR A 162 11.13 -6.65 19.01
N PHE A 163 11.59 -5.58 19.65
CA PHE A 163 12.95 -5.05 19.52
C PHE A 163 13.88 -5.56 20.63
N LEU A 164 13.65 -6.79 21.12
CA LEU A 164 14.49 -7.37 22.16
C LEU A 164 15.94 -7.44 21.67
N ASN A 165 16.88 -6.99 22.50
CA ASN A 165 18.31 -6.88 22.19
C ASN A 165 18.63 -5.90 21.03
N SER A 166 17.71 -5.02 20.66
CA SER A 166 17.96 -3.91 19.73
C SER A 166 18.33 -2.63 20.49
N PRO A 167 19.22 -1.78 19.95
CA PRO A 167 19.44 -0.44 20.49
C PRO A 167 18.25 0.51 20.23
N ILE A 168 17.24 0.08 19.47
CA ILE A 168 16.05 0.87 19.15
C ILE A 168 15.16 1.01 20.39
N THR A 169 14.94 2.26 20.81
CA THR A 169 14.02 2.61 21.90
C THR A 169 12.78 3.30 21.35
N ARG A 170 11.66 3.15 22.06
CA ARG A 170 10.45 3.93 21.76
C ARG A 170 10.64 5.35 22.29
N PRO A 171 10.39 6.40 21.48
CA PRO A 171 10.50 7.77 21.95
C PRO A 171 9.42 8.05 23.01
N GLU A 172 9.74 8.83 24.04
CA GLU A 172 8.78 9.24 25.08
C GLU A 172 7.56 9.97 24.49
N LYS A 173 7.82 10.83 23.50
CA LYS A 173 6.78 11.49 22.70
C LYS A 173 6.92 11.04 21.26
N ARG A 174 5.90 10.34 20.76
CA ARG A 174 5.83 9.93 19.36
C ARG A 174 5.53 11.15 18.47
N PRO A 175 6.37 11.48 17.48
CA PRO A 175 6.04 12.52 16.51
C PRO A 175 4.83 12.11 15.67
N LYS A 176 3.99 13.07 15.28
CA LYS A 176 2.90 12.83 14.34
C LYS A 176 3.50 12.40 13.00
N THR A 177 2.93 11.37 12.39
CA THR A 177 3.36 10.87 11.07
C THR A 177 2.27 11.09 10.02
N GLY A 178 2.65 11.02 8.74
CA GLY A 178 1.73 11.05 7.60
C GLY A 178 0.82 9.81 7.48
N TYR A 179 0.85 8.90 8.46
CA TYR A 179 0.09 7.64 8.46
C TYR A 179 -0.86 7.50 9.64
N ASP A 180 -0.86 8.44 10.59
CA ASP A 180 -1.60 8.31 11.84
C ASP A 180 -3.11 8.22 11.61
N ASP A 181 -3.65 9.10 10.76
CA ASP A 181 -5.09 9.10 10.45
C ASP A 181 -5.50 7.83 9.70
N PHE A 182 -4.60 7.28 8.86
CA PHE A 182 -4.82 6.01 8.17
C PHE A 182 -4.86 4.84 9.17
N LEU A 183 -3.88 4.74 10.08
CA LEU A 183 -3.84 3.66 11.07
C LEU A 183 -5.07 3.68 11.97
N SER A 184 -5.50 4.85 12.44
CA SER A 184 -6.72 4.99 13.24
C SER A 184 -7.98 4.59 12.47
N ALA A 185 -8.10 5.01 11.20
CA ALA A 185 -9.25 4.63 10.37
C ALA A 185 -9.24 3.13 10.01
N LEU A 186 -8.07 2.55 9.73
CA LEU A 186 -7.88 1.14 9.44
C LEU A 186 -8.28 0.27 10.64
N GLU A 187 -7.85 0.64 11.85
CA GLU A 187 -8.26 -0.04 13.09
C GLU A 187 -9.78 -0.07 13.24
N ALA A 188 -10.42 1.09 13.12
CA ALA A 188 -11.87 1.22 13.28
C ALA A 188 -12.65 0.39 12.24
N GLU A 189 -12.27 0.46 10.96
CA GLU A 189 -12.95 -0.29 9.91
C GLU A 189 -12.70 -1.80 10.02
N THR A 190 -11.50 -2.21 10.43
CA THR A 190 -11.17 -3.62 10.61
C THR A 190 -11.96 -4.24 11.77
N LEU A 191 -12.10 -3.51 12.90
CA LEU A 191 -12.93 -3.95 14.03
C LEU A 191 -14.41 -4.06 13.66
N ALA A 192 -14.88 -3.24 12.72
CA ALA A 192 -16.27 -3.22 12.27
C ALA A 192 -16.58 -4.18 11.11
N PHE A 193 -15.57 -4.88 10.58
CA PHE A 193 -15.72 -5.81 9.45
C PHE A 193 -15.49 -7.25 9.91
N ASN A 194 -16.47 -8.13 9.66
CA ASN A 194 -16.43 -9.50 10.18
C ASN A 194 -15.48 -10.43 9.41
N GLY A 195 -15.03 -10.05 8.22
CA GLY A 195 -14.17 -10.88 7.37
C GLY A 195 -12.68 -10.56 7.49
N PRO A 196 -11.81 -11.34 6.83
CA PRO A 196 -10.39 -11.03 6.72
C PRO A 196 -10.13 -9.68 6.01
N VAL A 197 -9.23 -8.90 6.60
CA VAL A 197 -8.69 -7.65 6.03
C VAL A 197 -7.21 -7.88 5.76
N VAL A 198 -6.80 -7.74 4.50
CA VAL A 198 -5.39 -7.83 4.11
C VAL A 198 -4.89 -6.47 3.67
N MET A 199 -3.76 -6.00 4.22
CA MET A 199 -3.01 -4.88 3.64
C MET A 199 -1.76 -5.41 2.95
N VAL A 200 -1.69 -5.22 1.64
CA VAL A 200 -0.52 -5.51 0.81
C VAL A 200 0.28 -4.23 0.64
N HIS A 201 1.57 -4.26 1.00
CA HIS A 201 2.46 -3.12 0.77
C HIS A 201 3.91 -3.50 0.48
N GLY A 202 4.74 -2.49 0.21
CA GLY A 202 6.17 -2.60 0.00
C GLY A 202 6.94 -1.68 0.95
N ASP A 203 7.81 -0.83 0.39
CA ASP A 203 8.57 0.23 1.07
C ASP A 203 9.80 -0.24 1.85
N SER A 204 9.64 -1.13 2.84
CA SER A 204 10.80 -1.54 3.67
C SER A 204 11.65 -2.65 3.05
N HIS A 205 11.19 -3.23 1.94
CA HIS A 205 11.85 -4.32 1.20
C HIS A 205 12.04 -5.59 2.04
N ILE A 206 11.18 -5.81 3.03
CA ILE A 206 11.22 -6.99 3.89
C ILE A 206 10.00 -7.85 3.58
N PHE A 207 10.20 -9.02 2.99
CA PHE A 207 9.11 -9.97 2.85
C PHE A 207 8.67 -10.46 4.23
N ARG A 208 7.39 -10.22 4.58
CA ARG A 208 6.79 -10.71 5.82
C ARG A 208 5.28 -10.80 5.72
N ILE A 209 4.75 -11.77 6.44
CA ILE A 209 3.32 -11.97 6.65
C ILE A 209 3.10 -12.04 8.16
N ASP A 210 2.41 -11.07 8.72
CA ASP A 210 2.15 -10.99 10.16
C ASP A 210 0.85 -10.21 10.47
N GLN A 211 0.53 -10.07 11.76
CA GLN A 211 -0.66 -9.38 12.24
C GLN A 211 -0.28 -8.21 13.16
N PRO A 212 0.23 -7.10 12.58
CA PRO A 212 0.85 -6.04 13.36
C PRO A 212 -0.16 -5.03 13.89
N LEU A 213 -1.40 -5.01 13.39
CA LEU A 213 -2.44 -4.10 13.83
C LEU A 213 -2.97 -4.52 15.21
N VAL A 214 -3.12 -3.54 16.10
CA VAL A 214 -3.58 -3.74 17.47
C VAL A 214 -4.79 -2.87 17.74
N ASN A 215 -5.69 -3.36 18.59
CA ASN A 215 -6.74 -2.54 19.15
C ASN A 215 -6.12 -1.59 20.18
N SER A 216 -6.24 -0.30 19.93
CA SER A 216 -5.67 0.78 20.74
C SER A 216 -6.21 0.83 22.17
N THR A 217 -7.43 0.32 22.40
CA THR A 217 -8.06 0.25 23.73
C THR A 217 -7.56 -0.96 24.54
N THR A 218 -7.40 -2.13 23.92
CA THR A 218 -7.05 -3.37 24.63
C THR A 218 -5.58 -3.76 24.53
N GLY A 219 -4.85 -3.20 23.56
CA GLY A 219 -3.46 -3.56 23.22
C GLY A 219 -3.31 -4.96 22.56
N ARG A 220 -4.43 -5.64 22.28
CA ARG A 220 -4.45 -6.97 21.65
C ARG A 220 -4.31 -6.87 20.14
N VAL A 221 -3.77 -7.92 19.52
CA VAL A 221 -3.78 -8.06 18.04
C VAL A 221 -5.24 -8.05 17.57
N ILE A 222 -5.48 -7.46 16.40
CA ILE A 222 -6.77 -7.60 15.70
C ILE A 222 -6.64 -8.79 14.75
N GLU A 223 -7.26 -9.92 15.11
CA GLU A 223 -6.98 -11.24 14.53
C GLU A 223 -7.49 -11.41 13.09
N ASN A 224 -8.43 -10.58 12.63
CA ASN A 224 -8.88 -10.58 11.24
C ASN A 224 -8.02 -9.69 10.33
N PHE A 225 -7.00 -8.99 10.86
CA PHE A 225 -6.06 -8.22 10.05
C PHE A 225 -4.80 -9.04 9.72
N THR A 226 -4.38 -9.02 8.46
CA THR A 226 -3.08 -9.54 8.01
C THR A 226 -2.35 -8.48 7.20
N ARG A 227 -1.08 -8.24 7.54
CA ARG A 227 -0.15 -7.54 6.66
C ARG A 227 0.53 -8.55 5.74
N LEU A 228 0.61 -8.22 4.46
CA LEU A 228 1.54 -8.80 3.50
C LEU A 228 2.50 -7.70 3.02
N GLU A 229 3.74 -7.72 3.47
CA GLU A 229 4.79 -6.93 2.84
C GLU A 229 5.49 -7.79 1.78
N THR A 230 5.54 -7.29 0.54
CA THR A 230 6.19 -8.01 -0.57
C THR A 230 7.70 -7.79 -0.57
N PHE A 231 8.37 -8.61 -1.36
CA PHE A 231 9.79 -8.48 -1.67
C PHE A 231 10.13 -7.12 -2.30
N GLY A 232 11.36 -6.66 -2.06
CA GLY A 232 11.94 -5.45 -2.67
C GLY A 232 13.44 -5.62 -2.85
N THR A 233 14.10 -4.63 -3.46
CA THR A 233 15.56 -4.66 -3.69
C THR A 233 16.33 -4.83 -2.36
N PRO A 234 17.33 -5.73 -2.28
CA PRO A 234 17.93 -6.49 -3.38
C PRO A 234 17.24 -7.82 -3.72
N ASP A 235 16.42 -8.36 -2.83
CA ASP A 235 15.84 -9.70 -2.92
C ASP A 235 14.52 -9.70 -3.70
N VAL A 236 14.56 -9.33 -4.98
CA VAL A 236 13.36 -9.14 -5.81
C VAL A 236 12.70 -10.48 -6.16
N HIS A 237 11.60 -10.80 -5.48
CA HIS A 237 10.71 -11.93 -5.80
C HIS A 237 9.25 -11.45 -5.84
N TRP A 238 8.29 -12.36 -5.82
CA TRP A 238 6.87 -12.00 -5.78
C TRP A 238 6.09 -12.96 -4.91
N VAL A 239 4.84 -12.61 -4.59
CA VAL A 239 3.95 -13.42 -3.77
C VAL A 239 2.74 -13.80 -4.60
N ARG A 240 2.49 -15.10 -4.74
CA ARG A 240 1.24 -15.63 -5.27
C ARG A 240 0.21 -15.67 -4.14
N VAL A 241 -0.84 -14.87 -4.28
CA VAL A 241 -2.00 -14.92 -3.39
C VAL A 241 -3.05 -15.82 -4.01
N ILE A 242 -3.50 -16.81 -3.25
CA ILE A 242 -4.59 -17.72 -3.63
C ILE A 242 -5.81 -17.33 -2.82
N VAL A 243 -6.95 -17.15 -3.49
CA VAL A 243 -8.24 -16.85 -2.88
C VAL A 243 -9.09 -18.12 -2.91
N ASP A 244 -9.47 -18.62 -1.73
CA ASP A 244 -10.44 -19.71 -1.56
C ASP A 244 -11.57 -19.25 -0.66
N LEU A 245 -12.76 -19.06 -1.25
CA LEU A 245 -13.93 -18.55 -0.53
C LEU A 245 -14.56 -19.59 0.43
N ASN A 246 -14.09 -20.84 0.39
CA ASN A 246 -14.51 -21.89 1.33
C ASN A 246 -13.60 -21.98 2.55
N ASP A 247 -12.40 -21.39 2.50
CA ASP A 247 -11.52 -21.24 3.65
C ASP A 247 -11.96 -20.01 4.46
N PRO A 248 -12.22 -20.13 5.78
CA PRO A 248 -12.57 -18.97 6.62
C PRO A 248 -11.49 -17.88 6.63
N ASN A 249 -10.22 -18.20 6.34
CA ASN A 249 -9.13 -17.22 6.23
C ASN A 249 -9.08 -16.54 4.84
N VAL A 250 -9.78 -17.08 3.85
CA VAL A 250 -9.90 -16.61 2.45
C VAL A 250 -8.60 -16.63 1.65
N PHE A 251 -7.45 -16.31 2.26
CA PHE A 251 -6.18 -16.09 1.57
C PHE A 251 -5.11 -17.10 1.98
N THR A 252 -4.41 -17.63 0.99
CA THR A 252 -3.11 -18.30 1.17
C THR A 252 -2.03 -17.51 0.45
N PHE A 253 -0.91 -17.23 1.12
CA PHE A 253 0.22 -16.48 0.58
C PHE A 253 1.39 -17.44 0.29
N LYS A 254 1.83 -17.49 -0.97
CA LYS A 254 2.97 -18.31 -1.38
C LYS A 254 4.08 -17.42 -1.94
N PRO A 255 5.25 -17.34 -1.30
CA PRO A 255 6.39 -16.66 -1.89
C PRO A 255 6.87 -17.44 -3.12
N GLU A 256 7.14 -16.73 -4.21
CA GLU A 256 7.57 -17.29 -5.49
C GLU A 256 8.97 -16.78 -5.81
N ILE A 257 9.95 -17.63 -5.50
CA ILE A 257 11.37 -17.31 -5.63
C ILE A 257 11.78 -17.35 -7.11
N VAL A 258 12.29 -16.23 -7.59
CA VAL A 258 12.82 -16.11 -8.95
C VAL A 258 14.26 -16.59 -8.96
N LYS A 259 14.51 -17.79 -9.53
CA LYS A 259 15.84 -18.42 -9.54
C LYS A 259 16.97 -17.51 -10.02
N LYS A 260 16.71 -16.66 -11.03
CA LYS A 260 17.70 -15.72 -11.59
C LYS A 260 18.15 -14.65 -10.59
N ASN A 261 17.35 -14.38 -9.56
CA ASN A 261 17.63 -13.36 -8.56
C ASN A 261 18.29 -13.92 -7.30
N LEU A 262 18.59 -15.23 -7.27
CA LEU A 262 19.29 -15.85 -6.15
C LEU A 262 20.78 -15.51 -6.18
N VAL A 263 21.34 -15.25 -5.00
CA VAL A 263 22.77 -15.07 -4.78
C VAL A 263 23.39 -16.40 -4.33
N ASP A 264 24.61 -16.68 -4.77
CA ASP A 264 25.37 -17.84 -4.31
C ASP A 264 26.02 -17.53 -2.94
N HIS A 265 25.50 -18.16 -1.89
CA HIS A 265 26.00 -18.01 -0.52
C HIS A 265 27.11 -19.02 -0.16
N SER A 266 27.55 -19.84 -1.10
CA SER A 266 28.67 -20.78 -0.88
C SER A 266 30.04 -20.12 -0.91
N ILE A 267 30.14 -18.90 -1.44
CA ILE A 267 31.37 -18.10 -1.49
C ILE A 267 31.56 -17.40 -0.13
N LYS A 268 32.62 -17.81 0.58
CA LYS A 268 33.06 -17.23 1.86
C LYS A 268 33.93 -16.00 1.66
#